data_AF-A0A1P8JZ87-F1
#
_entry.id   AF-A0A1P8JZ87-F1
#
_cell.length_a   1.000
_cell.length_b   1.000
_cell.length_c   1.000
_cell.angle_alpha   90.00
_cell.angle_beta   90.00
_cell.angle_gamma   90.00
#
_symmetry.space_group_name_H-M   'P 1'
#
loop_
_entity.id
_entity.type
_entity.pdbx_description
1 polymer ?
#
loop_
_entity_poly.entity_id
_entity_poly.type
_entity_poly.pdbx_seq_one_letter_code
_entity_poly.pdbx_strand_id
1 'polypeptide(L)'
;MTFADSTLAAQRLSDRQGLHSLVDLLVCAKRILYAEGTVDGMGHISARHPTEPGQFFLACSRAPGLVQRQDVMLYDLDGEDITSLGLKPYLERFVHAEIYRQRLDVQAMVHSHSASVIPSGAT
;
A
#
# COMPACT_ATOMS: atom_id res chain seq x y z
N MET A 1 -21.90 -15.67 31.67
CA MET A 1 -22.18 -14.53 30.77
C MET A 1 -20.89 -14.23 30.00
N THR A 2 -20.74 -14.82 28.81
CA THR A 2 -19.50 -14.74 28.00
C THR A 2 -19.88 -14.51 26.52
N PHE A 3 -20.62 -13.43 26.26
CA PHE A 3 -21.09 -13.09 24.90
C PHE A 3 -20.24 -11.98 24.23
N ALA A 4 -19.36 -11.31 24.97
CA ALA A 4 -18.49 -10.26 24.44
C ALA A 4 -17.25 -10.82 23.68
N ASP A 5 -16.74 -11.98 24.11
CA ASP A 5 -15.48 -12.55 23.62
C ASP A 5 -15.59 -13.15 22.20
N SER A 6 -16.74 -13.74 21.88
CA SER A 6 -17.02 -14.32 20.55
C SER A 6 -17.21 -13.27 19.46
N THR A 7 -17.79 -12.11 19.79
CA THR A 7 -18.02 -11.01 18.84
C THR A 7 -16.70 -10.30 18.48
N LEU A 8 -15.83 -10.07 19.47
CA LEU A 8 -14.48 -9.52 19.27
C LEU A 8 -13.57 -10.47 18.46
N ALA A 9 -13.72 -11.78 18.63
CA ALA A 9 -12.99 -12.77 17.84
C ALA A 9 -13.46 -12.79 16.36
N ALA A 10 -14.78 -12.75 16.13
CA ALA A 10 -15.35 -12.71 14.78
C ALA A 10 -14.96 -11.44 14.01
N GLN A 11 -14.98 -10.28 14.68
CA GLN A 11 -14.54 -9.01 14.09
C GLN A 11 -13.06 -9.08 13.70
N ARG A 12 -12.18 -9.55 14.59
CA ARG A 12 -10.74 -9.73 14.29
C ARG A 12 -10.47 -10.68 13.13
N LEU A 13 -11.27 -11.74 12.98
CA LEU A 13 -11.17 -12.66 11.84
C LEU A 13 -11.59 -11.98 10.53
N SER A 14 -12.70 -11.22 10.55
CA SER A 14 -13.15 -10.43 9.40
C SER A 14 -12.12 -9.38 9.00
N ASP A 15 -11.55 -8.65 9.96
CA ASP A 15 -10.52 -7.64 9.72
C ASP A 15 -9.26 -8.26 9.11
N ARG A 16 -8.83 -9.43 9.62
CA ARG A 16 -7.72 -10.19 9.04
C ARG A 16 -8.01 -10.68 7.62
N GLN A 17 -9.22 -11.15 7.35
CA GLN A 17 -9.66 -11.57 6.02
C GLN A 17 -9.67 -10.39 5.04
N GLY A 18 -10.16 -9.24 5.49
CA GLY A 18 -10.19 -7.99 4.74
C GLY A 18 -8.78 -7.49 4.42
N LEU A 19 -7.90 -7.49 5.42
CA LEU A 19 -6.48 -7.18 5.22
C LEU A 19 -5.82 -8.14 4.24
N HIS A 20 -6.09 -9.44 4.37
CA HIS A 20 -5.55 -10.42 3.46
C HIS A 20 -5.98 -10.13 2.01
N SER A 21 -7.25 -9.78 1.83
CA SER A 21 -7.79 -9.45 0.51
C SER A 21 -7.17 -8.15 -0.04
N LEU A 22 -6.94 -7.14 0.80
CA LEU A 22 -6.33 -5.88 0.39
C LEU A 22 -4.89 -6.05 -0.10
N VAL A 23 -4.09 -6.86 0.61
CA VAL A 23 -2.70 -7.13 0.20
C VAL A 23 -2.66 -7.83 -1.16
N ASP A 24 -3.54 -8.81 -1.40
CA ASP A 24 -3.63 -9.48 -2.70
C ASP A 24 -4.07 -8.52 -3.82
N LEU A 25 -5.02 -7.64 -3.54
CA LEU A 25 -5.43 -6.59 -4.46
C LEU A 25 -4.29 -5.62 -4.78
N LEU A 26 -3.47 -5.24 -3.79
CA LEU A 26 -2.33 -4.35 -4.00
C LEU A 26 -1.28 -4.98 -4.91
N VAL A 27 -0.96 -6.26 -4.69
CA VAL A 27 -0.04 -7.04 -5.56
C VAL A 27 -0.60 -7.14 -6.98
N CYS A 28 -1.89 -7.44 -7.11
CA CYS A 28 -2.58 -7.52 -8.40
C CYS A 28 -2.54 -6.18 -9.13
N ALA A 29 -2.93 -5.09 -8.45
CA ALA A 29 -2.95 -3.73 -8.99
C ALA A 29 -1.56 -3.30 -9.46
N LYS A 30 -0.51 -3.54 -8.67
CA LYS A 30 0.87 -3.22 -9.06
C LYS A 30 1.28 -3.90 -10.37
N ARG A 31 0.90 -5.18 -10.56
CA ARG A 31 1.20 -5.94 -11.77
C ARG A 31 0.37 -5.46 -12.97
N ILE A 32 -0.91 -5.16 -12.78
CA ILE A 32 -1.78 -4.60 -13.82
C ILE A 32 -1.25 -3.23 -14.27
N LEU A 33 -0.98 -2.31 -13.34
CA LEU A 33 -0.47 -0.98 -13.66
C LEU A 33 0.85 -1.04 -14.45
N TYR A 34 1.70 -2.04 -14.18
CA TYR A 34 2.92 -2.25 -14.94
C TYR A 34 2.64 -2.82 -16.34
N ALA A 35 1.75 -3.81 -16.44
CA ALA A 35 1.35 -4.40 -17.73
C ALA A 35 0.71 -3.37 -18.67
N GLU A 36 -0.06 -2.43 -18.11
CA GLU A 36 -0.68 -1.32 -18.85
C GLU A 36 0.28 -0.14 -19.11
N GLY A 37 1.56 -0.24 -18.71
CA GLY A 37 2.54 0.84 -18.87
C GLY A 37 2.23 2.11 -18.05
N THR A 38 1.33 2.00 -17.07
CA THR A 38 0.96 3.10 -16.17
C THR A 38 2.05 3.35 -15.15
N VAL A 39 2.76 2.32 -14.68
CA VAL A 39 3.96 2.48 -13.84
C VAL A 39 5.15 1.79 -14.51
N ASP A 40 6.34 2.36 -14.31
CA ASP A 40 7.60 1.76 -14.73
C ASP A 40 8.20 0.91 -13.58
N GLY A 41 9.50 0.62 -13.66
CA GLY A 41 10.23 -0.08 -12.60
C GLY A 41 10.36 0.69 -11.28
N MET A 42 10.10 2.00 -11.28
CA MET A 42 10.25 2.87 -10.11
C MET A 42 8.92 3.39 -9.57
N GLY A 43 7.85 3.47 -10.38
CA GLY A 43 6.52 3.84 -9.91
C GLY A 43 5.97 2.83 -8.90
N HIS A 44 4.99 3.19 -8.10
CA HIS A 44 4.47 2.32 -7.04
C HIS A 44 3.04 2.68 -6.63
N ILE A 45 2.37 1.74 -5.96
CA ILE A 45 1.01 1.90 -5.45
C ILE A 45 1.00 1.59 -3.97
N SER A 46 0.28 2.40 -3.19
CA SER A 46 0.01 2.15 -1.77
C SER A 46 -1.50 2.14 -1.50
N ALA A 47 -1.89 1.54 -0.38
CA ALA A 47 -3.25 1.55 0.13
C ALA A 47 -3.28 1.81 1.63
N ARG A 48 -4.18 2.66 2.13
CA ARG A 48 -4.35 2.94 3.55
C ARG A 48 -4.84 1.68 4.27
N HIS A 49 -4.40 1.49 5.52
CA HIS A 49 -4.94 0.43 6.36
C HIS A 49 -6.42 0.72 6.69
N PRO A 50 -7.34 -0.24 6.43
CA PRO A 50 -8.79 0.03 6.43
C PRO A 50 -9.36 0.38 7.82
N THR A 51 -8.72 -0.10 8.89
CA THR A 51 -9.15 0.13 10.28
C THR A 51 -8.16 0.99 11.08
N GLU A 52 -6.97 1.26 10.55
CA GLU A 52 -5.88 1.96 11.25
C GLU A 52 -5.37 3.09 10.36
N PRO A 53 -6.09 4.22 10.25
CA PRO A 53 -5.80 5.23 9.25
C PRO A 53 -4.41 5.87 9.38
N GLY A 54 -3.73 5.69 10.51
CA GLY A 54 -2.33 6.07 10.71
C GLY A 54 -1.30 5.15 10.03
N GLN A 55 -1.74 4.18 9.24
CA GLN A 55 -0.87 3.19 8.60
C GLN A 55 -1.24 2.96 7.13
N PHE A 56 -0.30 2.49 6.33
CA PHE A 56 -0.53 2.14 4.93
C PHE A 56 0.38 1.02 4.42
N PHE A 57 -0.13 0.27 3.44
CA PHE A 57 0.58 -0.78 2.73
C PHE A 57 1.27 -0.27 1.49
N LEU A 58 2.49 -0.72 1.24
CA LEU A 58 3.26 -0.45 0.04
C LEU A 58 4.25 -1.60 -0.19
N ALA A 59 4.39 -2.06 -1.44
CA ALA A 59 5.37 -3.09 -1.77
C ALA A 59 6.81 -2.58 -1.57
N CYS A 60 7.75 -3.50 -1.31
CA CYS A 60 9.18 -3.18 -1.29
C CYS A 60 9.67 -2.78 -2.70
N SER A 61 10.84 -2.15 -2.76
CA SER A 61 11.49 -1.75 -4.00
C SER A 61 11.95 -2.99 -4.77
N ARG A 62 11.09 -3.44 -5.69
CA ARG A 62 11.25 -4.67 -6.47
C ARG A 62 10.61 -4.49 -7.85
N ALA A 63 11.16 -5.21 -8.84
CA ALA A 63 10.59 -5.25 -10.18
C ALA A 63 9.08 -5.58 -10.13
N PRO A 64 8.19 -4.77 -10.76
CA PRO A 64 6.73 -4.89 -10.57
C PRO A 64 6.17 -6.28 -10.86
N GLY A 65 6.66 -6.94 -11.92
CA GLY A 65 6.24 -8.29 -12.29
C GLY A 65 6.63 -9.39 -11.28
N LEU A 66 7.55 -9.11 -10.36
CA LEU A 66 8.03 -10.07 -9.35
C LEU A 66 7.46 -9.81 -7.95
N VAL A 67 6.65 -8.75 -7.77
CA VAL A 67 6.04 -8.43 -6.47
C VAL A 67 5.08 -9.52 -6.06
N GLN A 68 5.20 -10.01 -4.83
CA GLN A 68 4.35 -11.01 -4.19
C GLN A 68 3.84 -10.48 -2.85
N ARG A 69 2.94 -11.23 -2.20
CA ARG A 69 2.38 -10.89 -0.89
C ARG A 69 3.45 -10.55 0.16
N GLN A 70 4.48 -11.38 0.23
CA GLN A 70 5.59 -11.22 1.18
C GLN A 70 6.47 -9.99 0.92
N ASP A 71 6.32 -9.35 -0.24
CA ASP A 71 7.00 -8.10 -0.56
C ASP A 71 6.20 -6.88 -0.07
N VAL A 72 4.96 -7.04 0.43
CA VAL A 72 4.15 -5.92 0.92
C VAL A 72 4.53 -5.57 2.35
N MET A 73 4.95 -4.32 2.51
CA MET A 73 5.35 -3.72 3.78
C MET A 73 4.22 -2.81 4.30
N LEU A 74 4.27 -2.52 5.58
CA LEU A 74 3.35 -1.66 6.33
C LEU A 74 4.17 -0.52 6.91
N TYR A 75 3.68 0.70 6.70
CA TYR A 75 4.32 1.93 7.14
C TYR A 75 3.38 2.73 8.03
N ASP A 76 3.93 3.48 8.97
CA ASP A 76 3.21 4.55 9.67
C ASP A 76 3.21 5.85 8.85
N LEU A 77 2.56 6.90 9.36
CA LEU A 77 2.52 8.22 8.69
C LEU A 77 3.86 8.96 8.72
N ASP A 78 4.82 8.57 9.55
CA ASP A 78 6.18 9.10 9.49
C ASP A 78 7.00 8.43 8.37
N GLY A 79 6.42 7.41 7.72
CA GLY A 79 7.02 6.65 6.64
C GLY A 79 7.97 5.58 7.15
N GLU A 80 7.94 5.23 8.43
CA GLU A 80 8.80 4.19 8.98
C GLU A 80 8.20 2.80 8.75
N ASP A 81 9.07 1.83 8.42
CA ASP A 81 8.65 0.44 8.25
C ASP A 81 8.37 -0.20 9.60
N ILE A 82 7.11 -0.57 9.84
CA ILE A 82 6.68 -1.22 11.09
C ILE A 82 6.53 -2.74 10.94
N THR A 83 6.84 -3.31 9.77
CA THR A 83 6.79 -4.78 9.55
C THR A 83 8.02 -5.52 10.03
N SER A 84 9.15 -4.81 10.20
CA SER A 84 10.45 -5.41 10.55
C SER A 84 10.92 -6.50 9.57
N LEU A 85 10.51 -6.44 8.30
CA LEU A 85 10.88 -7.46 7.30
C LEU A 85 12.31 -7.29 6.77
N GLY A 86 12.96 -6.14 6.99
CA GLY A 86 14.31 -5.86 6.49
C GLY A 86 14.39 -5.74 4.96
N LEU A 87 13.24 -5.59 4.30
CA LEU A 87 13.15 -5.41 2.85
C LEU A 87 13.49 -3.96 2.48
N LYS A 88 14.06 -3.77 1.29
CA LYS A 88 14.43 -2.43 0.81
C LYS A 88 13.17 -1.62 0.48
N PRO A 89 12.90 -0.49 1.17
CA PRO A 89 11.74 0.34 0.89
C PRO A 89 11.94 1.21 -0.36
N TYR A 90 10.84 1.73 -0.94
CA TYR A 90 10.94 2.85 -1.87
C TYR A 90 11.39 4.12 -1.14
N LEU A 91 12.27 4.90 -1.76
CA LEU A 91 12.75 6.16 -1.19
C LEU A 91 11.64 7.21 -1.11
N GLU A 92 10.68 7.16 -2.02
CA GLU A 92 9.57 8.12 -2.17
C GLU A 92 8.38 7.83 -1.23
N ARG A 93 8.46 6.80 -0.36
CA ARG A 93 7.36 6.41 0.55
C ARG A 93 6.84 7.57 1.42
N PHE A 94 7.70 8.54 1.73
CA PHE A 94 7.33 9.73 2.50
C PHE A 94 6.29 10.60 1.80
N VAL A 95 6.24 10.59 0.46
CA VAL A 95 5.18 11.28 -0.30
C VAL A 95 3.82 10.65 -0.01
N HIS A 96 3.75 9.31 0.03
CA HIS A 96 2.52 8.61 0.41
C HIS A 96 2.13 8.91 1.85
N ALA A 97 3.12 8.91 2.74
CA ALA A 97 2.91 9.18 4.15
C ALA A 97 2.31 10.58 4.38
N GLU A 98 2.85 11.61 3.73
CA GLU A 98 2.36 12.98 3.85
C GLU A 98 0.96 13.16 3.26
N ILE A 99 0.68 12.61 2.07
CA ILE A 99 -0.67 12.71 1.50
C ILE A 99 -1.68 11.98 2.39
N TYR A 100 -1.34 10.79 2.91
CA TYR A 100 -2.21 10.09 3.84
C TYR A 100 -2.39 10.84 5.17
N ARG A 101 -1.39 11.58 5.65
CA ARG A 101 -1.51 12.45 6.84
C ARG A 101 -2.50 13.60 6.59
N GLN A 102 -2.45 14.22 5.42
CA GLN A 102 -3.28 15.39 5.09
C GLN A 102 -4.68 15.05 4.56
N ARG A 103 -4.87 13.85 4.00
CA ARG A 103 -6.07 13.47 3.26
C ARG A 103 -6.65 12.14 3.72
N LEU A 104 -7.45 12.17 4.79
CA LEU A 104 -8.14 10.98 5.32
C LEU A 104 -9.11 10.33 4.32
N ASP A 105 -9.62 11.10 3.36
CA ASP A 105 -10.47 10.62 2.27
C ASP A 105 -9.71 9.75 1.26
N VAL A 106 -8.38 9.89 1.16
CA VAL A 106 -7.55 9.11 0.24
C VAL A 106 -7.30 7.71 0.83
N GLN A 107 -7.72 6.68 0.08
CA GLN A 107 -7.59 5.26 0.47
C GLN A 107 -6.53 4.49 -0.32
N ALA A 108 -6.13 4.99 -1.49
CA ALA A 108 -5.06 4.41 -2.31
C ALA A 108 -4.40 5.50 -3.14
N MET A 109 -3.12 5.32 -3.46
CA MET A 109 -2.34 6.25 -4.28
C MET A 109 -1.39 5.53 -5.21
N VAL A 110 -1.28 6.04 -6.43
CA VAL A 110 -0.30 5.59 -7.42
C VAL A 110 0.67 6.72 -7.68
N HIS A 111 1.95 6.44 -7.51
CA HIS A 111 3.05 7.25 -8.03
C HIS A 111 3.54 6.65 -9.35
N SER A 112 3.69 7.47 -10.37
CA SER A 112 3.96 7.02 -11.72
C SER A 112 4.91 7.95 -12.45
N HIS A 113 5.78 7.35 -13.27
CA HIS A 113 6.62 8.01 -14.25
C HIS A 113 6.11 7.76 -15.68
N SER A 114 4.80 7.68 -15.88
CA SER A 114 4.22 7.43 -17.20
C SER A 114 4.68 8.49 -18.19
N ALA A 115 5.36 8.07 -19.26
CA ALA A 115 5.89 8.96 -20.30
C ALA A 115 4.80 9.81 -20.98
N SER A 116 3.55 9.32 -20.98
CA SER A 116 2.40 10.04 -21.52
C SER A 116 1.95 11.22 -20.66
N VAL A 117 2.28 11.21 -19.36
CA VAL A 117 1.81 12.20 -18.38
C VAL A 117 2.92 13.14 -17.95
N ILE A 118 4.18 12.68 -17.82
CA ILE A 118 5.33 13.51 -17.39
C ILE A 118 5.39 14.89 -18.10
N PRO A 119 5.20 15.01 -19.43
CA PRO A 119 5.25 16.32 -20.11
C PRO A 119 4.27 17.36 -19.56
N SER A 120 3.13 16.92 -19.00
CA SER A 120 2.14 17.82 -18.40
C SER A 120 2.54 18.39 -17.03
N GLY A 121 3.51 17.77 -16.34
CA GLY A 121 3.96 18.18 -15.00
C GLY A 121 5.22 19.03 -14.97
N ALA A 122 5.90 19.22 -16.11
CA ALA A 122 7.14 19.97 -16.23
C ALA A 122 6.96 21.46 -16.61
N THR A 123 5.76 22.01 -16.39
CA THR A 123 5.47 23.46 -16.49
C THR A 123 6.39 24.27 -15.57
#